data_AF-A0AAW1C906-F1
#
_entry.id   AF-A0AAW1C906-F1
#
_cell.length_a   1.000
_cell.length_b   1.000
_cell.length_c   1.000
_cell.angle_alpha   90.00
_cell.angle_beta   90.00
_cell.angle_gamma   90.00
#
_symmetry.space_group_name_H-M   'P 1'
#
loop_
_entity.id
_entity.type
_entity.pdbx_description
1 polymer ?
#
loop_
_entity_poly.entity_id
_entity_poly.type
_entity_poly.pdbx_seq_one_letter_code
_entity_poly.pdbx_strand_id
1 'polypeptide(L)'
;MPTDSDFPIPVEGKPKCCFFKFSSKIQYNRVVKAQLWIYLRQVQKPTTVFVQILRLIRPMKDGTTSTAIRSLKLDMNPGTGIWQSIDVKTVLQNWLKQPESNLGIEIKALNEKGRDIAVTYPGSGEEGLNPFLEVKITDTPKRSRRDFGLDCDEHSTESRCCRYPLTVDFEAFGMEDNS
;
A
#
# COMPACT_ATOMS: atom_id res chain seq x y z
N MET A 1 -18.28 7.28 19.04
CA MET A 1 -18.49 6.73 17.69
C MET A 1 -18.82 7.90 16.79
N PRO A 2 -17.97 8.26 15.81
CA PRO A 2 -18.31 9.32 14.86
C PRO A 2 -19.13 8.73 13.71
N THR A 3 -20.23 9.40 13.41
CA THR A 3 -21.21 9.13 12.37
C THR A 3 -20.67 9.36 10.97
N ASP A 4 -21.13 8.53 10.03
CA ASP A 4 -20.61 8.28 8.68
C ASP A 4 -20.95 9.37 7.63
N SER A 5 -21.10 10.64 8.04
CA SER A 5 -21.76 11.66 7.21
C SER A 5 -21.02 12.99 7.10
N ASP A 6 -19.72 12.96 6.82
CA ASP A 6 -18.90 14.17 6.57
C ASP A 6 -17.90 13.99 5.41
N PHE A 7 -18.25 13.20 4.41
CA PHE A 7 -17.56 13.23 3.12
C PHE A 7 -18.28 14.21 2.19
N PRO A 8 -17.60 15.21 1.59
CA PRO A 8 -18.22 16.06 0.59
C PRO A 8 -18.57 15.20 -0.63
N ILE A 9 -19.86 14.85 -0.76
CA ILE A 9 -20.43 14.21 -1.94
C ILE A 9 -20.45 15.27 -3.04
N PRO A 10 -19.77 15.06 -4.18
CA PRO A 10 -19.97 15.92 -5.34
C PRO A 10 -21.35 15.67 -5.93
N VAL A 11 -22.06 16.77 -6.10
CA VAL A 11 -23.18 16.93 -7.03
C VAL A 11 -22.76 16.35 -8.40
N GLU A 12 -23.59 15.46 -8.94
CA GLU A 12 -23.47 14.77 -10.24
C GLU A 12 -22.38 13.69 -10.42
N GLY A 13 -22.70 12.48 -9.96
CA GLY A 13 -22.78 11.34 -10.89
C GLY A 13 -21.62 10.36 -11.00
N LYS A 14 -20.40 10.67 -10.54
CA LYS A 14 -19.30 9.67 -10.43
C LYS A 14 -18.40 10.00 -9.23
N PRO A 15 -17.95 9.01 -8.43
CA PRO A 15 -16.97 9.28 -7.40
C PRO A 15 -15.73 9.96 -8.02
N LYS A 16 -14.96 10.72 -7.25
CA LYS A 16 -13.64 11.17 -7.70
C LYS A 16 -12.67 10.01 -7.46
N CYS A 17 -12.13 9.44 -8.54
CA CYS A 17 -10.99 8.53 -8.40
C CYS A 17 -9.83 9.37 -7.85
N CYS A 18 -8.96 8.84 -7.00
CA CYS A 18 -8.80 7.44 -6.61
C CYS A 18 -8.60 7.34 -5.09
N PHE A 19 -9.42 6.52 -4.43
CA PHE A 19 -9.29 6.26 -3.00
C PHE A 19 -8.67 4.89 -2.77
N PHE A 20 -7.60 4.85 -1.97
CA PHE A 20 -6.87 3.62 -1.65
C PHE A 20 -7.09 3.26 -0.19
N LYS A 21 -7.54 2.03 0.09
CA LYS A 21 -7.59 1.48 1.44
C LYS A 21 -6.37 0.59 1.68
N PHE A 22 -5.67 0.81 2.79
CA PHE A 22 -4.47 0.06 3.13
C PHE A 22 -4.74 -0.92 4.27
N SER A 23 -4.08 -2.08 4.24
CA SER A 23 -4.13 -3.03 5.34
C SER A 23 -3.40 -2.47 6.56
N SER A 24 -3.98 -2.65 7.75
CA SER A 24 -3.35 -2.30 9.04
C SER A 24 -2.05 -3.09 9.33
N LYS A 25 -1.76 -4.13 8.54
CA LYS A 25 -0.50 -4.90 8.64
C LYS A 25 0.72 -4.14 8.12
N ILE A 26 0.52 -3.12 7.28
CA ILE A 26 1.62 -2.36 6.67
C ILE A 26 2.05 -1.25 7.63
N GLN A 27 3.29 -1.32 8.12
CA GLN A 27 3.88 -0.27 8.94
C GLN A 27 4.54 0.80 8.06
N TYR A 28 4.31 2.09 8.35
CA TYR A 28 4.83 3.20 7.55
C TYR A 28 6.37 3.19 7.40
N ASN A 29 7.09 2.82 8.46
CA ASN A 29 8.55 2.79 8.50
C ASN A 29 9.15 1.62 7.71
N ARG A 30 8.33 0.63 7.34
CA ARG A 30 8.74 -0.52 6.53
C ARG A 30 8.55 -0.30 5.03
N VAL A 31 7.96 0.82 4.61
CA VAL A 31 7.76 1.13 3.19
C VAL A 31 9.10 1.51 2.56
N VAL A 32 9.60 0.67 1.64
CA VAL A 32 10.84 0.90 0.91
C VAL A 32 10.60 1.72 -0.36
N LYS A 33 9.55 1.36 -1.11
CA LYS A 33 9.15 1.99 -2.37
C LYS A 33 7.62 2.04 -2.43
N ALA A 34 7.07 3.12 -2.95
CA ALA A 34 5.66 3.18 -3.34
C ALA A 34 5.52 3.91 -4.67
N GLN A 35 4.84 3.31 -5.64
CA GLN A 35 4.59 3.89 -6.95
C GLN A 35 3.11 3.87 -7.25
N LEU A 36 2.57 5.02 -7.65
CA LEU A 36 1.28 5.10 -8.30
C LEU A 36 1.47 4.83 -9.79
N TRP A 37 0.87 3.76 -10.27
CA TRP A 37 0.82 3.43 -11.68
C TRP A 37 -0.47 3.97 -12.28
N ILE A 38 -0.32 4.73 -13.37
CA ILE A 38 -1.43 5.28 -14.16
C ILE A 38 -1.28 4.85 -15.61
N TYR A 39 -2.39 4.57 -16.27
CA TYR A 39 -2.39 4.32 -17.70
C TYR A 39 -2.86 5.55 -18.46
N LEU A 40 -2.11 5.95 -19.48
CA LEU A 40 -2.43 7.04 -20.40
C LEU A 40 -2.91 6.45 -21.72
N ARG A 41 -4.12 6.82 -22.14
CA ARG A 41 -4.70 6.37 -23.41
C ARG A 41 -3.84 6.79 -24.59
N GLN A 42 -3.90 6.00 -25.67
CA GLN A 42 -3.24 6.32 -26.92
C GLN A 42 -3.63 7.70 -27.46
N VAL A 43 -2.68 8.36 -28.12
CA VAL A 43 -2.89 9.64 -28.80
C VAL A 43 -2.90 9.42 -30.31
N GLN A 44 -3.69 10.22 -31.03
CA GLN A 44 -3.81 10.10 -32.50
C GLN A 44 -2.74 10.90 -33.25
N LYS A 45 -2.17 11.91 -32.59
CA LYS A 45 -1.10 12.77 -33.11
C LYS A 45 -0.07 12.97 -32.00
N PRO A 46 1.21 13.21 -32.34
CA PRO A 46 2.20 13.61 -31.34
C PRO A 46 1.67 14.80 -30.53
N THR A 47 1.71 14.71 -29.20
CA THR A 47 1.21 15.76 -28.32
C THR A 47 1.92 15.73 -26.97
N THR A 48 2.09 16.90 -26.39
CA THR A 48 2.52 17.06 -25.01
C THR A 48 1.37 16.74 -24.06
N VAL A 49 1.63 15.95 -23.02
CA VAL A 49 0.71 15.63 -21.93
C VAL A 49 1.25 16.16 -20.62
N PHE A 50 0.44 16.97 -19.94
CA PHE A 50 0.69 17.49 -18.61
C PHE A 50 -0.03 16.63 -17.59
N VAL A 51 0.75 15.82 -16.87
CA VAL A 51 0.25 14.96 -15.80
C VAL A 51 0.38 15.68 -14.47
N GLN A 52 -0.72 15.76 -13.72
CA GLN A 52 -0.77 16.28 -12.36
C GLN A 52 -1.36 15.23 -11.43
N ILE A 53 -0.60 14.91 -10.39
CA ILE A 53 -1.02 14.04 -9.30
C ILE A 53 -1.24 14.92 -8.08
N LEU A 54 -2.47 14.96 -7.60
CA LEU A 54 -2.91 15.85 -6.52
C LEU A 54 -3.42 15.01 -5.35
N ARG A 55 -2.98 15.32 -4.13
CA ARG A 55 -3.56 14.78 -2.90
C ARG A 55 -4.82 15.55 -2.57
N LEU A 56 -5.94 14.87 -2.34
CA LEU A 56 -7.15 15.49 -1.81
C LEU A 56 -6.96 15.82 -0.32
N ILE A 57 -7.40 17.00 0.09
CA ILE A 57 -7.35 17.48 1.47
C ILE A 57 -8.75 17.94 1.92
N ARG A 58 -8.95 18.06 3.24
CA ARG A 58 -10.18 18.68 3.74
C ARG A 58 -10.23 20.13 3.24
N PRO A 59 -11.39 20.64 2.83
CA PRO A 59 -11.52 22.02 2.38
C PRO A 59 -10.95 22.99 3.40
N MET A 60 -10.00 23.81 2.97
CA MET A 60 -9.43 24.91 3.76
C MET A 60 -10.33 26.16 3.67
N LYS A 61 -10.11 27.13 4.56
CA LYS A 61 -10.91 28.38 4.63
C LYS A 61 -10.87 29.20 3.33
N ASP A 62 -9.81 29.05 2.56
CA ASP A 62 -9.58 29.67 1.24
C ASP A 62 -10.22 28.90 0.08
N GLY A 63 -10.90 27.77 0.35
CA GLY A 63 -11.51 26.90 -0.65
C GLY A 63 -10.54 25.87 -1.24
N THR A 64 -9.28 25.80 -0.80
CA THR A 64 -8.33 24.80 -1.29
C THR A 64 -8.78 23.39 -0.87
N THR A 65 -8.92 22.49 -1.84
CA THR A 65 -9.38 21.10 -1.63
C THR A 65 -8.36 20.04 -2.06
N SER A 66 -7.24 20.44 -2.66
CA SER A 66 -6.17 19.53 -3.05
C SER A 66 -4.79 20.19 -3.01
N THR A 67 -3.73 19.37 -2.93
CA THR A 67 -2.33 19.79 -2.90
C THR A 67 -1.51 18.97 -3.89
N ALA A 68 -0.52 19.55 -4.55
CA ALA A 68 0.25 18.84 -5.56
C ALA A 68 1.22 17.82 -4.95
N ILE A 69 1.20 16.58 -5.47
CA ILE A 69 2.19 15.55 -5.17
C ILE A 69 3.31 15.60 -6.21
N ARG A 70 2.94 15.56 -7.50
CA ARG A 70 3.89 15.56 -8.62
C ARG A 70 3.23 16.19 -9.85
N SER A 71 4.03 16.90 -10.63
CA SER A 71 3.70 17.28 -12.00
C SER A 71 4.74 16.72 -12.96
N LEU A 72 4.30 16.25 -14.12
CA LEU A 72 5.15 15.69 -15.17
C LEU A 72 4.71 16.27 -16.52
N LYS A 73 5.68 16.49 -17.41
CA LYS A 73 5.45 16.80 -18.82
C LYS A 73 5.98 15.62 -19.62
N LEU A 74 5.13 15.03 -20.45
CA LEU A 74 5.45 13.85 -21.24
C LEU A 74 5.11 14.12 -22.70
N ASP A 75 6.03 13.81 -23.62
CA ASP A 75 5.75 13.89 -25.05
C ASP A 75 5.31 12.50 -25.52
N MET A 76 4.06 12.39 -25.99
CA MET A 76 3.48 11.13 -26.44
C MET A 76 3.36 11.10 -27.96
N ASN A 77 3.82 10.00 -28.57
CA ASN A 77 3.65 9.72 -29.99
C ASN A 77 2.43 8.83 -30.24
N PRO A 78 1.88 8.82 -31.47
CA PRO A 78 0.83 7.87 -31.84
C PRO A 78 1.26 6.42 -31.66
N GLY A 79 0.33 5.55 -31.27
CA GLY A 79 0.62 4.14 -31.01
C GLY A 79 -0.23 3.60 -29.86
N THR A 80 0.34 2.69 -29.08
CA THR A 80 -0.33 2.14 -27.89
C THR A 80 -0.31 3.16 -26.74
N GLY A 81 -1.26 3.02 -25.81
CA GLY A 81 -1.18 3.74 -24.54
C GLY A 81 0.04 3.32 -23.73
N ILE A 82 0.37 4.09 -22.70
CA ILE A 82 1.57 3.88 -21.89
C ILE A 82 1.24 3.82 -20.41
N TRP A 83 1.98 3.00 -19.69
CA TRP A 83 2.02 3.02 -18.23
C TRP A 83 3.04 4.05 -17.75
N GLN A 84 2.62 4.90 -16.80
CA GLN A 84 3.48 5.86 -16.14
C GLN A 84 3.47 5.59 -14.63
N SER A 85 4.65 5.46 -14.03
CA SER A 85 4.80 5.34 -12.58
C SER A 85 5.17 6.70 -11.96
N ILE A 86 4.61 7.00 -10.79
CA ILE A 86 4.87 8.20 -10.02
C ILE A 86 5.23 7.80 -8.59
N ASP A 87 6.35 8.32 -8.07
CA ASP A 87 6.72 8.11 -6.66
C ASP A 87 5.75 8.84 -5.73
N VAL A 88 5.13 8.06 -4.85
CA VAL A 88 4.17 8.51 -3.84
C VAL A 88 4.54 7.98 -2.44
N LYS A 89 5.80 7.56 -2.23
CA LYS A 89 6.27 6.97 -0.96
C LYS A 89 5.96 7.86 0.24
N THR A 90 6.27 9.15 0.16
CA THR A 90 6.07 10.09 1.27
C THR A 90 4.58 10.26 1.61
N VAL A 91 3.73 10.37 0.58
CA VAL A 91 2.27 10.46 0.72
C VAL A 91 1.74 9.20 1.41
N LEU A 92 2.15 8.02 0.93
CA LEU A 92 1.73 6.75 1.50
C LEU A 92 2.19 6.59 2.96
N GLN A 93 3.44 6.93 3.27
CA GLN A 93 3.94 6.86 4.64
C GLN A 93 3.16 7.77 5.60
N ASN A 94 2.77 8.96 5.16
CA ASN A 94 1.94 9.87 5.94
C ASN A 94 0.53 9.30 6.16
N TRP A 95 -0.08 8.70 5.14
CA TRP A 95 -1.37 8.02 5.29
C TRP A 95 -1.32 6.79 6.19
N LEU A 96 -0.23 6.02 6.18
CA LEU A 96 -0.05 4.90 7.10
C LEU A 96 0.17 5.36 8.55
N LYS A 97 0.74 6.56 8.77
CA LYS A 97 0.85 7.18 10.09
C LYS A 97 -0.48 7.77 10.58
N GLN A 98 -1.24 8.37 9.68
CA GLN A 98 -2.51 9.08 9.94
C GLN A 98 -3.55 8.67 8.89
N PRO A 99 -4.21 7.50 9.05
CA PRO A 99 -5.17 6.97 8.07
C PRO A 99 -6.33 7.91 7.76
N GLU A 100 -6.77 8.71 8.73
CA GLU A 100 -7.83 9.72 8.61
C GLU A 100 -7.46 10.89 7.68
N SER A 101 -6.17 11.04 7.36
CA SER A 101 -5.67 12.07 6.44
C SER A 101 -5.66 11.61 4.97
N ASN A 102 -6.04 10.35 4.71
CA ASN A 102 -6.23 9.79 3.38
C ASN A 102 -7.62 10.16 2.88
N LEU A 103 -7.67 11.04 1.88
CA LEU A 103 -8.90 11.44 1.19
C LEU A 103 -8.85 11.11 -0.30
N GLY A 104 -7.84 10.34 -0.73
CA GLY A 104 -7.63 9.96 -2.12
C GLY A 104 -6.65 10.86 -2.89
N ILE A 105 -6.39 10.45 -4.12
CA ILE A 105 -5.52 11.11 -5.10
C ILE A 105 -6.34 11.49 -6.31
N GLU A 106 -6.34 12.76 -6.70
CA GLU A 106 -6.86 13.20 -8.00
C GLU A 106 -5.75 13.09 -9.05
N ILE A 107 -6.08 12.51 -10.20
CA ILE A 107 -5.17 12.27 -11.32
C ILE A 107 -5.71 13.06 -12.51
N LYS A 108 -4.87 13.92 -13.09
CA LYS A 108 -5.16 14.65 -14.33
C LYS A 108 -4.05 14.40 -15.32
N ALA A 109 -4.38 14.05 -16.56
CA ALA A 109 -3.41 13.97 -17.64
C ALA A 109 -3.94 14.68 -18.89
N LEU A 110 -3.72 16.00 -18.95
CA LEU A 110 -4.29 16.84 -20.01
C LEU A 110 -3.32 16.93 -21.18
N ASN A 111 -3.79 16.64 -22.38
CA ASN A 111 -3.03 16.93 -23.60
C ASN A 111 -3.15 18.42 -24.00
N GLU A 112 -2.49 18.82 -25.08
CA GLU A 112 -2.53 20.19 -25.62
C GLU A 112 -3.94 20.68 -26.00
N LYS A 113 -4.89 19.76 -26.21
CA LYS A 113 -6.30 20.06 -26.49
C LYS A 113 -7.16 20.14 -25.23
N GLY A 114 -6.56 20.03 -24.04
CA GLY A 114 -7.26 20.00 -22.76
C GLY A 114 -8.05 18.71 -22.49
N ARG A 115 -7.86 17.66 -23.29
CA ARG A 115 -8.53 16.37 -23.08
C ARG A 115 -7.75 15.56 -22.04
N ASP A 116 -8.44 15.08 -21.02
CA ASP A 116 -7.89 14.13 -20.06
C ASP A 116 -7.77 12.74 -20.70
N ILE A 117 -6.55 12.20 -20.70
CA ILE A 117 -6.24 10.88 -21.26
C ILE A 117 -5.91 9.85 -20.19
N ALA A 118 -5.92 10.21 -18.91
CA ALA A 118 -5.73 9.24 -17.83
C ALA A 118 -6.93 8.28 -17.76
N VAL A 119 -6.66 6.98 -17.65
CA VAL A 119 -7.69 6.00 -17.29
C VAL A 119 -7.88 6.06 -15.78
N THR A 120 -8.90 6.78 -15.34
CA THR A 120 -9.38 6.78 -13.94
C THR A 120 -10.61 5.88 -13.77
N TYR A 121 -11.48 5.92 -14.77
CA TYR A 121 -12.63 5.02 -14.94
C TYR A 121 -12.44 4.26 -16.26
N PRO A 122 -12.18 2.94 -16.21
CA PRO A 122 -12.00 2.15 -17.43
C PRO A 122 -13.32 2.07 -18.20
N GLY A 123 -13.25 2.33 -19.51
CA GLY A 123 -14.32 2.03 -20.44
C GLY A 123 -14.31 0.58 -20.91
N SER A 124 -15.15 0.27 -21.90
CA SER A 124 -15.13 -1.03 -22.57
C SER A 124 -13.76 -1.27 -23.22
N GLY A 125 -13.15 -2.44 -22.96
CA GLY A 125 -11.81 -2.78 -23.46
C GLY A 125 -10.64 -2.16 -22.68
N GLU A 126 -10.90 -1.47 -21.56
CA GLU A 126 -9.87 -0.91 -20.66
C GLU A 126 -9.75 -1.68 -19.34
N GLU A 127 -10.18 -2.94 -19.33
CA GLU A 127 -10.13 -3.81 -18.15
C GLU A 127 -8.69 -3.99 -17.66
N GLY A 128 -8.48 -3.75 -16.35
CA GLY A 128 -7.15 -3.83 -15.74
C GLY A 128 -6.27 -2.60 -15.93
N LEU A 129 -6.75 -1.54 -16.61
CA LEU A 129 -6.01 -0.29 -16.80
C LEU A 129 -6.28 0.77 -15.70
N ASN A 130 -6.97 0.37 -14.62
CA ASN A 130 -7.22 1.22 -13.46
C ASN A 130 -5.92 1.64 -12.78
N PRO A 131 -5.87 2.83 -12.16
CA PRO A 131 -4.72 3.24 -11.36
C PRO A 131 -4.54 2.32 -10.16
N PHE A 132 -3.30 1.93 -9.86
CA PHE A 132 -2.99 1.08 -8.72
C PHE A 132 -1.70 1.52 -8.01
N LEU A 133 -1.55 1.12 -6.75
CA LEU A 133 -0.35 1.37 -5.95
C LEU A 133 0.50 0.11 -5.86
N GLU A 134 1.72 0.17 -6.39
CA GLU A 134 2.76 -0.82 -6.15
C GLU A 134 3.54 -0.42 -4.90
N VAL A 135 3.50 -1.24 -3.84
CA VAL A 135 4.17 -0.95 -2.57
C VAL A 135 5.15 -2.07 -2.23
N LYS A 136 6.44 -1.72 -2.13
CA LYS A 136 7.48 -2.62 -1.64
C LYS A 136 7.73 -2.36 -0.16
N ILE A 137 7.58 -3.39 0.65
CA ILE A 137 7.82 -3.35 2.10
C ILE A 137 9.00 -4.25 2.48
N THR A 138 9.76 -3.85 3.50
CA THR A 138 10.67 -4.76 4.20
C THR A 138 9.86 -5.55 5.22
N ASP A 139 9.72 -6.86 5.00
CA ASP A 139 9.16 -7.73 6.01
C ASP A 139 10.26 -8.16 6.98
N THR A 140 10.14 -7.76 8.25
CA THR A 140 10.93 -8.41 9.30
C THR A 140 10.05 -9.51 9.90
N PRO A 141 10.45 -10.78 9.82
CA PRO A 141 9.68 -11.87 10.39
C PRO A 141 9.46 -11.60 11.87
N LYS A 142 8.20 -11.46 12.29
CA LYS A 142 7.87 -11.45 13.71
C LYS A 142 8.13 -12.86 14.22
N ARG A 143 9.22 -13.06 14.97
CA ARG A 143 9.48 -14.33 15.66
C ARG A 143 8.35 -14.52 16.68
N SER A 144 7.42 -15.43 16.37
CA SER A 144 6.50 -15.93 17.39
C SER A 144 7.32 -16.62 18.47
N ARG A 145 7.02 -16.37 19.75
CA ARG A 145 7.62 -17.17 20.82
C ARG A 145 7.20 -18.62 20.58
N ARG A 146 8.18 -19.51 20.40
CA ARG A 146 7.92 -20.94 20.28
C ARG A 146 7.51 -21.42 21.66
N ASP A 147 6.22 -21.46 21.92
CA ASP A 147 5.62 -21.98 23.15
C ASP A 147 4.58 -23.04 22.82
N PHE A 148 4.99 -24.06 22.05
CA PHE A 148 4.08 -25.07 21.50
C PHE A 148 4.48 -26.50 21.85
N GLY A 149 5.51 -26.70 22.68
CA GLY A 149 5.78 -28.02 23.23
C GLY A 149 4.89 -28.25 24.44
N LEU A 150 4.20 -29.39 24.48
CA LEU A 150 3.60 -29.87 25.72
C LEU A 150 4.75 -30.31 26.64
N ASP A 151 4.76 -29.84 27.88
CA ASP A 151 5.66 -30.30 28.93
C ASP A 151 4.87 -31.23 29.86
N CYS A 152 5.30 -32.48 29.94
CA CYS A 152 4.68 -33.52 30.76
C CYS A 152 5.56 -33.83 31.97
N ASP A 153 4.92 -34.14 33.09
CA ASP A 153 5.59 -34.76 34.23
C ASP A 153 5.62 -36.29 34.09
N GLU A 154 6.38 -36.96 34.95
CA GLU A 154 6.57 -38.41 34.93
C GLU A 154 5.27 -39.22 35.15
N HIS A 155 4.23 -38.60 35.71
CA HIS A 155 2.94 -39.24 36.01
C HIS A 155 1.86 -38.92 34.97
N SER A 156 2.21 -38.15 33.93
CA SER A 156 1.28 -37.70 32.91
C SER A 156 0.79 -38.88 32.05
N THR A 157 -0.53 -38.95 31.85
CA THR A 157 -1.18 -39.92 30.96
C THR A 157 -1.34 -39.39 29.52
N GLU A 158 -0.62 -38.33 29.18
CA GLU A 158 -0.63 -37.74 27.83
C GLU A 158 -0.15 -38.77 26.79
N SER A 159 -0.88 -38.87 25.68
CA SER A 159 -0.61 -39.82 24.59
C SER A 159 -0.07 -39.15 23.33
N ARG A 160 -0.12 -37.81 23.27
CA ARG A 160 0.48 -37.00 22.20
C ARG A 160 1.99 -36.81 22.44
N CYS A 161 2.70 -36.33 21.41
CA CYS A 161 4.10 -35.95 21.54
C CYS A 161 4.28 -34.90 22.65
N CYS A 162 5.03 -35.25 23.70
CA CYS A 162 5.23 -34.43 24.88
C CYS A 162 6.70 -34.49 25.33
N ARG A 163 7.22 -33.38 25.88
CA ARG A 163 8.56 -33.31 26.46
C ARG A 163 8.49 -33.70 27.93
N TYR A 164 9.23 -34.73 28.31
CA TYR A 164 9.37 -35.19 29.69
C TYR A 164 10.71 -34.72 30.30
N PRO A 165 10.78 -34.52 31.62
CA PRO A 165 12.04 -34.21 32.30
C PRO A 165 13.01 -35.40 32.19
N LEU A 166 14.28 -35.11 31.97
CA LEU A 166 15.37 -36.07 32.03
C LEU A 166 16.58 -35.38 32.66
N THR A 167 17.02 -35.87 33.80
CA THR A 167 18.27 -35.44 34.44
C THR A 167 19.36 -36.42 34.06
N VAL A 168 20.49 -35.91 33.58
CA VAL A 168 21.67 -36.72 33.26
C VAL A 168 22.67 -36.53 34.38
N ASP A 169 23.03 -37.62 35.03
CA ASP A 169 24.06 -37.66 36.06
C ASP A 169 25.40 -38.11 35.43
N PHE A 170 26.34 -37.18 35.30
CA PHE A 170 27.63 -37.44 34.66
C PHE A 170 28.54 -38.37 35.50
N GLU A 171 28.40 -38.37 36.82
CA GLU A 171 29.16 -39.26 37.71
C GLU A 171 28.72 -40.71 37.48
N ALA A 172 27.41 -40.94 37.30
CA ALA A 172 26.87 -42.26 36.96
C ALA A 172 27.39 -42.80 35.61
N PHE A 173 27.85 -41.92 34.71
CA PHE A 173 28.50 -42.30 33.44
C PHE A 173 30.04 -42.36 33.54
N GLY A 174 30.63 -42.20 34.72
CA GLY A 174 32.07 -42.25 34.94
C GLY A 174 32.83 -41.06 34.33
N MET A 175 32.15 -39.94 34.10
CA MET A 175 32.76 -38.70 33.62
C MET A 175 33.16 -37.86 34.84
N GLU A 176 34.30 -38.20 35.45
CA GLU A 176 34.89 -37.41 36.53
C GLU A 176 35.81 -36.32 35.92
N ASP A 177 35.64 -35.07 36.37
CA ASP A 177 36.53 -33.96 36.04
C ASP A 177 37.89 -34.18 36.71
N ASN A 178 38.82 -34.79 35.98
CA ASN A 178 40.18 -35.01 36.45
C ASN A 178 40.96 -33.67 36.39
N SER A 179 40.82 -32.88 37.45
CA SER A 179 41.47 -31.57 37.66
C SER A 179 42.87 -31.71 38.24
#